data_AF-A0A5Q8C886-F1
#
_entry.id   AF-A0A5Q8C886-F1
#
_cell.length_a   1.000
_cell.length_b   1.000
_cell.length_c   1.000
_cell.angle_alpha   90.00
_cell.angle_beta   90.00
_cell.angle_gamma   90.00
#
_symmetry.space_group_name_H-M   'P 1'
#
loop_
_entity.id
_entity.type
_entity.pdbx_description
1 polymer ?
#
loop_
_entity_poly.entity_id
_entity_poly.type
_entity_poly.pdbx_seq_one_letter_code
_entity_poly.pdbx_strand_id
1 'polypeptide(L)'
;FANWLSSRTGEAWRLPTDAEWAYAAGERFRGDIEAGEADPANPAKRWLKHYRNEATLGRKPDPEPRARGAFGLNSKGVADIAGNIWEWTSTCYTHTSISSDGASIGSSVDNCGVHVVEGFHRTSSA
;
A
#
# COMPACT_ATOMS: atom_id res chain seq x y z
N PHE A 1 18.68 -4.58 5.77
CA PHE A 1 19.26 -3.90 4.59
C PHE A 1 19.60 -2.44 4.87
N ALA A 2 18.64 -1.59 5.21
CA ALA A 2 18.88 -0.15 5.44
C ALA A 2 20.04 0.12 6.42
N ASN A 3 20.09 -0.54 7.57
CA ASN A 3 21.20 -0.41 8.53
C ASN A 3 22.59 -0.71 7.91
N TRP A 4 22.68 -1.74 7.07
CA TRP A 4 23.92 -2.07 6.36
C TRP A 4 24.30 -0.97 5.36
N LEU A 5 23.33 -0.42 4.63
CA LEU A 5 23.56 0.67 3.68
C LEU A 5 24.02 1.94 4.42
N SER A 6 23.44 2.22 5.59
CA SER A 6 23.88 3.31 6.47
C SER A 6 25.33 3.14 6.88
N SER A 7 25.71 1.95 7.37
CA SER A 7 27.10 1.68 7.74
C SER A 7 28.06 1.78 6.55
N ARG A 8 27.61 1.46 5.33
CA ARG A 8 28.44 1.47 4.13
C ARG A 8 28.68 2.87 3.56
N THR A 9 27.69 3.75 3.68
CA THR A 9 27.72 5.10 3.07
C THR A 9 28.08 6.19 4.06
N GLY A 10 27.87 5.97 5.36
CA GLY A 10 27.97 7.00 6.39
C GLY A 10 26.72 7.90 6.47
N GLU A 11 25.72 7.66 5.63
CA GLU A 11 24.44 8.38 5.65
C GLU A 11 23.38 7.60 6.45
N ALA A 12 22.33 8.29 6.91
CA ALA A 12 21.24 7.67 7.65
C ALA A 12 20.15 7.13 6.70
N TRP A 13 20.20 5.83 6.39
CA TRP A 13 19.18 5.14 5.59
C TRP A 13 18.16 4.41 6.47
N ARG A 14 16.89 4.49 6.06
CA ARG A 14 15.75 3.75 6.65
C ARG A 14 14.72 3.43 5.56
N LEU A 15 13.74 2.58 5.89
CA LEU A 15 12.53 2.47 5.07
C LEU A 15 11.69 3.77 5.21
N PRO A 16 10.95 4.17 4.16
CA PRO A 16 9.98 5.25 4.27
C PRO A 16 8.81 4.83 5.17
N THR A 17 8.10 5.79 5.75
CA THR A 17 6.74 5.54 6.23
C THR A 17 5.79 5.36 5.04
N ASP A 18 4.63 4.76 5.25
CA ASP A 18 3.52 4.73 4.28
C ASP A 18 3.16 6.14 3.77
N ALA A 19 3.08 7.13 4.68
CA ALA A 19 2.80 8.51 4.31
C ALA A 19 3.90 9.13 3.41
N GLU A 20 5.18 8.86 3.70
CA GLU A 20 6.29 9.32 2.87
C GLU A 20 6.30 8.61 1.51
N TRP A 21 5.98 7.31 1.50
CA TRP A 21 5.86 6.54 0.28
C TRP A 21 4.73 7.08 -0.60
N ALA A 22 3.55 7.31 -0.02
CA ALA A 22 2.40 7.90 -0.73
C ALA A 22 2.73 9.29 -1.28
N TYR A 23 3.44 10.11 -0.49
CA TYR A 23 3.92 11.41 -0.95
C TYR A 23 4.88 11.28 -2.13
N ALA A 24 5.80 10.31 -2.10
CA ALA A 24 6.73 10.05 -3.19
C ALA A 24 6.03 9.49 -4.43
N ALA A 25 4.98 8.67 -4.26
CA ALA A 25 4.19 8.09 -5.33
C ALA A 25 3.39 9.14 -6.12
N GLY A 26 2.97 10.22 -5.47
CA GLY A 26 2.33 11.37 -6.13
C GLY A 26 1.09 10.96 -6.90
N GLU A 27 1.01 11.29 -8.19
CA GLU A 27 -0.13 10.94 -9.04
C GLU A 27 -0.28 9.42 -9.29
N ARG A 28 0.70 8.62 -8.88
CA ARG A 28 0.65 7.16 -8.98
C ARG A 28 0.14 6.49 -7.70
N PHE A 29 -0.04 7.23 -6.62
CA PHE A 29 -0.61 6.68 -5.41
C PHE A 29 -2.04 6.19 -5.69
N ARG A 30 -2.29 4.91 -5.44
CA ARG A 30 -3.62 4.31 -5.44
C ARG A 30 -3.83 3.73 -4.07
N GLY A 31 -4.59 4.42 -3.24
CA GLY A 31 -5.00 3.84 -1.96
C GLY A 31 -5.83 2.58 -2.21
N ASP A 32 -5.69 1.58 -1.35
CA ASP A 32 -6.41 0.30 -1.41
C ASP A 32 -7.95 0.45 -1.34
N ILE A 33 -8.43 1.66 -1.09
CA ILE A 33 -9.85 1.98 -0.91
C ILE A 33 -10.15 3.24 -1.70
N GLU A 34 -10.62 3.08 -2.94
CA GLU A 34 -11.30 4.17 -3.63
C GLU A 34 -12.52 4.60 -2.78
N ALA A 35 -12.66 5.91 -2.56
CA ALA A 35 -13.78 6.51 -1.85
C ALA A 35 -15.07 6.34 -2.67
N GLY A 36 -15.66 5.15 -2.60
CA GLY A 36 -16.98 4.82 -3.13
C GLY A 36 -17.88 4.26 -2.03
N GLU A 37 -19.18 4.56 -2.13
CA GLU A 37 -20.25 4.26 -1.17
C GLU A 37 -19.98 3.06 -0.26
N ALA A 38 -19.49 3.35 0.95
CA ALA A 38 -19.49 2.41 2.05
C ALA A 38 -20.87 2.50 2.71
N ASP A 39 -21.70 1.48 2.53
CA ASP A 39 -22.88 1.27 3.37
C ASP A 39 -22.38 1.14 4.82
N PRO A 40 -22.65 2.11 5.73
CA PRO A 40 -22.13 2.07 7.10
C PRO A 40 -22.65 0.86 7.87
N ALA A 41 -23.82 0.33 7.49
CA ALA A 41 -24.41 -0.86 8.08
C ALA A 41 -23.83 -2.16 7.51
N ASN A 42 -23.06 -2.11 6.42
CA ASN A 42 -22.39 -3.27 5.85
C ASN A 42 -21.07 -2.91 5.12
N PRO A 43 -19.97 -2.69 5.88
CA PRO A 43 -18.67 -2.40 5.29
C PRO A 43 -18.11 -3.54 4.43
N ALA A 44 -18.59 -4.78 4.58
CA ALA A 44 -18.16 -5.93 3.78
C ALA A 44 -18.60 -5.84 2.31
N LYS A 45 -19.71 -5.13 2.01
CA LYS A 45 -20.13 -4.87 0.62
C LYS A 45 -19.06 -4.11 -0.17
N ARG A 46 -18.31 -3.21 0.48
CA ARG A 46 -17.22 -2.43 -0.13
C ARG A 46 -16.08 -3.35 -0.58
N TRP A 47 -15.65 -4.25 0.30
CA TRP A 47 -14.61 -5.25 0.00
C TRP A 47 -15.02 -6.19 -1.12
N LEU A 48 -16.28 -6.68 -1.11
CA LEU A 48 -16.80 -7.53 -2.17
C LEU A 48 -16.86 -6.82 -3.53
N LYS A 49 -17.21 -5.52 -3.56
CA LYS A 49 -17.22 -4.72 -4.79
C LYS A 49 -15.80 -4.51 -5.33
N HIS A 50 -14.84 -4.17 -4.47
CA HIS A 50 -13.43 -4.04 -4.85
C HIS A 50 -12.89 -5.36 -5.41
N TYR A 51 -13.10 -6.47 -4.70
CA TYR A 51 -12.70 -7.80 -5.16
C TYR A 51 -13.32 -8.17 -6.52
N ARG A 52 -14.62 -7.90 -6.71
CA ARG A 52 -15.29 -8.13 -8.01
C ARG A 52 -14.72 -7.24 -9.12
N ASN A 53 -14.44 -5.98 -8.84
CA ASN A 53 -13.81 -5.08 -9.82
C ASN A 53 -12.44 -5.62 -10.23
N GLU A 54 -11.58 -5.98 -9.28
CA GLU A 54 -10.27 -6.54 -9.57
C GLU A 54 -10.36 -7.88 -10.31
N ALA A 55 -11.30 -8.76 -9.94
CA ALA A 55 -11.51 -10.04 -10.62
C ALA A 55 -12.06 -9.86 -12.06
N THR A 56 -12.92 -8.87 -12.28
CA THR A 56 -13.52 -8.60 -13.61
C THR A 56 -12.56 -7.92 -14.58
N LEU A 57 -11.47 -7.31 -14.10
CA LEU A 57 -10.39 -6.82 -14.97
C LEU A 57 -9.72 -7.95 -15.76
N GLY A 58 -9.91 -9.23 -15.36
CA GLY A 58 -9.47 -10.39 -16.13
C GLY A 58 -7.97 -10.38 -16.44
N ARG A 59 -7.18 -9.69 -15.59
CA ARG A 59 -5.74 -9.53 -15.81
C ARG A 59 -5.10 -10.91 -15.71
N LYS A 60 -4.42 -11.30 -16.79
CA LYS A 60 -3.56 -12.48 -16.74
C LYS A 60 -2.53 -12.22 -15.63
N PRO A 61 -2.26 -13.22 -14.77
CA PRO A 61 -1.15 -13.14 -13.83
C PRO A 61 0.12 -12.74 -14.58
N ASP A 62 0.76 -11.66 -14.16
CA ASP A 62 2.06 -11.20 -14.65
C ASP A 62 3.05 -11.35 -13.49
N PRO A 63 3.49 -12.59 -13.20
CA PRO A 63 4.25 -12.90 -11.99
C PRO A 63 5.70 -12.43 -12.06
N GLU A 64 6.20 -12.12 -13.26
CA GLU A 64 7.59 -11.74 -13.46
C GLU A 64 7.79 -10.23 -13.26
N PRO A 65 8.68 -9.82 -12.35
CA PRO A 65 9.09 -8.43 -12.26
C PRO A 65 9.70 -7.97 -13.58
N ARG A 66 9.26 -6.82 -14.07
CA ARG A 66 9.86 -6.16 -15.22
C ARG A 66 11.22 -5.56 -14.85
N ALA A 67 12.05 -5.35 -15.88
CA ALA A 67 13.30 -4.62 -15.73
C ALA A 67 13.07 -3.23 -15.12
N ARG A 68 14.08 -2.72 -14.40
CA ARG A 68 14.05 -1.36 -13.83
C ARG A 68 13.80 -0.32 -14.93
N GLY A 69 12.93 0.63 -14.64
CA GLY A 69 12.49 1.72 -15.53
C GLY A 69 11.30 1.36 -16.42
N ALA A 70 10.79 0.13 -16.38
CA ALA A 70 9.71 -0.31 -17.26
C ALA A 70 8.39 0.46 -17.08
N PHE A 71 8.17 1.11 -15.93
CA PHE A 71 6.97 1.94 -15.67
C PHE A 71 7.27 3.45 -15.72
N GLY A 72 8.50 3.83 -16.05
CA GLY A 72 8.92 5.21 -16.18
C GLY A 72 8.85 6.01 -14.88
N LEU A 73 9.09 7.31 -14.99
CA LEU A 73 9.11 8.26 -13.87
C LEU A 73 7.73 8.86 -13.61
N ASN A 74 7.37 9.06 -12.34
CA ASN A 74 6.23 9.90 -11.98
C ASN A 74 6.58 11.39 -12.03
N SER A 75 5.61 12.27 -11.72
CA SER A 75 5.80 13.73 -11.69
C SER A 75 6.88 14.23 -10.72
N LYS A 76 7.30 13.38 -9.77
CA LYS A 76 8.34 13.65 -8.77
C LYS A 76 9.70 13.06 -9.17
N GLY A 77 9.81 12.46 -10.36
CA GLY A 77 11.06 11.85 -10.84
C GLY A 77 11.38 10.48 -10.24
N VAL A 78 10.41 9.81 -9.60
CA VAL A 78 10.59 8.48 -9.01
C VAL A 78 10.21 7.42 -10.03
N ALA A 79 11.15 6.50 -10.32
CA ALA A 79 10.95 5.40 -11.24
C ALA A 79 10.17 4.24 -10.59
N ASP A 80 9.34 3.57 -11.37
CA ASP A 80 8.67 2.30 -11.04
C ASP A 80 7.77 2.27 -9.78
N ILE A 81 7.64 3.38 -9.06
CA ILE A 81 6.78 3.49 -7.88
C ILE A 81 5.32 3.17 -8.22
N ALA A 82 4.66 2.46 -7.30
CA ALA A 82 3.31 1.92 -7.46
C ALA A 82 3.17 0.88 -8.59
N GLY A 83 4.28 0.26 -8.99
CA GLY A 83 4.31 -0.80 -10.00
C GLY A 83 5.34 -1.88 -9.65
N ASN A 84 5.46 -2.87 -10.53
CA ASN A 84 6.40 -3.99 -10.46
C ASN A 84 6.27 -4.95 -9.26
N ILE A 85 6.43 -4.45 -8.02
CA ILE A 85 6.49 -5.23 -6.77
C ILE A 85 5.76 -4.51 -5.63
N TRP A 86 5.60 -5.21 -4.51
CA TRP A 86 5.24 -4.58 -3.24
C TRP A 86 6.46 -3.96 -2.59
N GLU A 87 6.27 -2.78 -2.01
CA GLU A 87 7.34 -2.01 -1.37
C GLU A 87 7.07 -1.90 0.13
N TRP A 88 8.00 -2.41 0.94
CA TRP A 88 7.90 -2.39 2.40
C TRP A 88 8.11 -0.99 2.97
N THR A 89 7.27 -0.61 3.93
CA THR A 89 7.39 0.63 4.71
C THR A 89 7.78 0.33 6.16
N SER A 90 8.19 1.34 6.92
CA SER A 90 8.38 1.22 8.36
C SER A 90 7.09 1.30 9.17
N THR A 91 5.95 1.62 8.53
CA THR A 91 4.67 1.79 9.22
C THR A 91 4.13 0.44 9.68
N CYS A 92 3.70 0.36 10.93
CA CYS A 92 3.08 -0.83 11.51
C CYS A 92 1.60 -0.88 11.16
N TYR A 93 1.03 -2.08 11.06
CA TYR A 93 -0.42 -2.24 10.95
C TYR A 93 -1.10 -1.82 12.25
N THR A 94 -2.12 -0.96 12.15
CA THR A 94 -2.90 -0.51 13.32
C THR A 94 -4.30 -1.11 13.28
N HIS A 95 -4.69 -1.79 14.35
CA HIS A 95 -6.06 -2.23 14.56
C HIS A 95 -6.80 -1.20 15.41
N THR A 96 -7.78 -0.53 14.80
CA THR A 96 -8.61 0.47 15.48
C THR A 96 -10.04 -0.07 15.65
N SER A 97 -10.56 0.00 16.87
CA SER A 97 -11.97 -0.23 17.15
C SER A 97 -12.69 1.11 17.28
N ILE A 98 -13.88 1.20 16.71
CA ILE A 98 -14.77 2.36 16.86
C ILE A 98 -15.58 2.15 18.14
N SER A 99 -15.74 3.22 18.91
CA SER A 99 -16.52 3.18 20.15
C SER A 99 -18.02 2.96 19.86
N SER A 100 -18.81 2.65 20.89
CA SER A 100 -20.25 2.42 20.75
C SER A 100 -21.03 3.63 20.24
N ASP A 101 -20.45 4.83 20.26
CA ASP A 101 -21.05 6.04 19.67
C ASP A 101 -20.91 6.11 18.14
N GLY A 102 -20.15 5.20 17.52
CA GLY A 102 -19.94 5.13 16.08
C GLY A 102 -19.09 6.26 15.49
N ALA A 103 -18.55 7.16 16.31
CA ALA A 103 -17.86 8.38 15.86
C ALA A 103 -16.46 8.53 16.47
N SER A 104 -16.22 8.00 17.66
CA SER A 104 -14.93 8.07 18.34
C SER A 104 -14.15 6.76 18.26
N ILE A 105 -12.83 6.84 18.40
CA ILE A 105 -11.96 5.67 18.51
C ILE A 105 -12.10 5.10 19.92
N GLY A 106 -12.53 3.84 20.02
CA GLY A 106 -12.62 3.12 21.29
C GLY A 106 -11.27 2.59 21.75
N SER A 107 -10.51 1.97 20.84
CA SER A 107 -9.14 1.53 21.09
C SER A 107 -8.33 1.48 19.80
N SER A 108 -7.00 1.58 19.93
CA SER A 108 -6.05 1.45 18.83
C SER A 108 -4.84 0.66 19.29
N VAL A 109 -4.45 -0.35 18.52
CA VAL A 109 -3.30 -1.21 18.82
C VAL A 109 -2.40 -1.30 17.59
N ASP A 110 -1.13 -0.91 17.75
CA ASP A 110 -0.11 -1.07 16.72
C ASP A 110 0.50 -2.46 16.79
N ASN A 111 0.47 -3.19 15.67
CA ASN A 111 1.08 -4.51 15.54
C ASN A 111 2.28 -4.44 14.59
N CYS A 112 3.46 -4.17 15.14
CA CYS A 112 4.71 -4.11 14.37
C CYS A 112 5.29 -5.48 14.00
N GLY A 113 4.55 -6.57 14.23
CA GLY A 113 4.82 -7.85 13.55
C GLY A 113 4.31 -7.87 12.11
N VAL A 114 3.45 -6.91 11.74
CA VAL A 114 2.86 -6.76 10.41
C VAL A 114 3.11 -5.33 9.94
N HIS A 115 3.80 -5.16 8.82
CA HIS A 115 4.11 -3.84 8.26
C HIS A 115 3.24 -3.54 7.06
N VAL A 116 2.95 -2.25 6.87
CA VAL A 116 2.28 -1.73 5.68
C VAL A 116 3.21 -1.86 4.48
N VAL A 117 2.62 -2.25 3.37
CA VAL A 117 3.25 -2.51 2.08
C VAL A 117 2.43 -1.79 1.05
N GLU A 118 3.12 -1.06 0.19
CA GLU A 118 2.51 -0.17 -0.78
C GLU A 118 2.79 -0.66 -2.20
N GLY A 119 2.01 -0.13 -3.15
CA GLY A 119 2.13 -0.46 -4.56
C GLY A 119 1.23 -1.62 -5.01
N PHE A 120 1.45 -2.08 -6.24
CA PHE A 120 0.47 -2.94 -6.91
C PHE A 120 0.85 -4.43 -6.85
N HIS A 121 -0.08 -5.27 -6.37
CA HIS A 121 0.08 -6.74 -6.39
C HIS A 121 -0.29 -7.28 -7.76
N ARG A 122 0.65 -7.86 -8.51
CA ARG A 122 0.37 -8.46 -9.83
C ARG A 122 -0.13 -9.91 -9.76
N THR A 123 -0.13 -10.47 -8.57
CA THR A 123 -0.70 -11.77 -8.21
C THR A 123 -2.17 -11.57 -7.83
N SER A 124 -3.01 -11.31 -8.83
CA SER A 124 -4.44 -11.61 -8.67
C SER A 124 -4.57 -13.13 -8.65
N SER A 125 -4.94 -13.70 -7.51
CA SER A 125 -5.38 -15.09 -7.44
C SER A 125 -6.62 -15.21 -8.32
N ALA A 126 -6.47 -15.90 -9.45
CA ALA A 126 -7.58 -16.43 -10.24
C ALA A 126 -8.17 -17.65 -9.53
#